data_AF-A0A6P3WR96-F1
#
_entry.id   AF-A0A6P3WR96-F1
#
_cell.length_a   1.000
_cell.length_b   1.000
_cell.length_c   1.000
_cell.angle_alpha   90.00
_cell.angle_beta   90.00
_cell.angle_gamma   90.00
#
_symmetry.space_group_name_H-M   'P 1'
#
loop_
_entity.id
_entity.type
_entity.pdbx_description
1 polymer ?
#
loop_
_entity_poly.entity_id
_entity_poly.type
_entity_poly.pdbx_seq_one_letter_code
_entity_poly.pdbx_strand_id
1 'polypeptide(L)'
;MIKQNLIGEKMMWIQQNMVPDLCPYTSELTAELLLKYIRRNDEELEQIGIKHSVGGKRGRQHASREDLLRMTKMKEQVEFDTCGIEIPDILIPTQCEMLRTWNGELKLLPRFKFRRFGKVHLKDMLQRKEKQSKIMNNPANCATLACVSKPTICSPKDSKVEDIKNSSVENKELNTTLSESTILNDCSMDME
;
A
#
# COMPACT_ATOMS: atom_id res chain seq x y z
N MET A 1 -7.28 9.19 14.81
CA MET A 1 -7.72 7.80 15.09
C MET A 1 -8.16 7.05 13.83
N ILE A 2 -9.14 7.54 13.06
CA ILE A 2 -9.71 6.81 11.90
C ILE A 2 -8.64 6.39 10.86
N LYS A 3 -7.67 7.26 10.55
CA LYS A 3 -6.60 6.92 9.58
C LYS A 3 -5.72 5.74 10.00
N GLN A 4 -5.41 5.59 11.29
CA GLN A 4 -4.61 4.48 11.80
C GLN A 4 -5.42 3.17 11.82
N ASN A 5 -6.73 3.25 12.10
CA ASN A 5 -7.60 2.08 12.05
C ASN A 5 -7.66 1.50 10.64
N LEU A 6 -7.80 2.34 9.60
CA LEU A 6 -7.81 1.89 8.20
C LEU A 6 -6.51 1.18 7.81
N ILE A 7 -5.36 1.69 8.28
CA ILE A 7 -4.07 1.03 8.06
C ILE A 7 -4.06 -0.32 8.78
N GLY A 8 -4.52 -0.37 10.03
CA GLY A 8 -4.57 -1.60 10.80
C GLY A 8 -5.47 -2.66 10.19
N GLU A 9 -6.68 -2.30 9.77
CA GLU A 9 -7.61 -3.19 9.06
C GLU A 9 -6.99 -3.75 7.77
N LYS A 10 -6.33 -2.89 6.99
CA LYS A 10 -5.60 -3.32 5.78
C LYS A 10 -4.49 -4.32 6.13
N MET A 11 -3.72 -4.06 7.19
CA MET A 11 -2.64 -4.95 7.61
C MET A 11 -3.15 -6.29 8.13
N MET A 12 -4.25 -6.28 8.89
CA MET A 12 -4.91 -7.49 9.35
C MET A 12 -5.41 -8.32 8.18
N TRP A 13 -6.05 -7.69 7.19
CA TRP A 13 -6.50 -8.40 5.98
C TRP A 13 -5.32 -9.06 5.25
N ILE A 14 -4.23 -8.32 5.08
CA ILE A 14 -3.02 -8.82 4.42
C ILE A 14 -2.48 -10.03 5.18
N GLN A 15 -2.27 -9.92 6.49
CA GLN A 15 -1.79 -10.99 7.36
C GLN A 15 -2.65 -12.25 7.28
N GLN A 16 -3.98 -12.11 7.33
CA GLN A 16 -4.92 -13.23 7.25
C GLN A 16 -4.90 -13.94 5.89
N ASN A 17 -4.47 -13.24 4.83
CA ASN A 17 -4.38 -13.76 3.48
C ASN A 17 -2.96 -14.16 3.08
N MET A 18 -2.01 -14.10 4.01
CA MET A 18 -0.67 -14.62 3.80
C MET A 18 -0.66 -16.15 3.78
N VAL A 19 0.25 -16.74 3.00
CA VAL A 19 0.56 -18.16 3.00
C VAL A 19 1.21 -18.49 4.36
N PRO A 20 0.74 -19.55 5.05
CA PRO A 20 1.35 -19.98 6.30
C PRO A 20 2.81 -20.39 6.07
N ASP A 21 3.66 -20.17 7.08
CA ASP A 21 5.07 -20.59 7.13
C ASP A 21 6.01 -20.06 6.04
N LEU A 22 5.52 -19.17 5.16
CA LEU A 22 6.33 -18.53 4.13
C LEU A 22 6.83 -17.14 4.56
N CYS A 23 8.10 -17.02 4.93
CA CYS A 23 8.79 -15.72 5.08
C CYS A 23 10.29 -15.91 4.75
N PRO A 24 10.94 -14.96 4.05
CA PRO A 24 10.37 -13.75 3.45
C PRO A 24 9.50 -14.05 2.23
N TYR A 25 8.66 -13.09 1.84
CA TYR A 25 7.90 -13.17 0.61
C TYR A 25 8.76 -12.96 -0.63
N THR A 26 8.35 -13.55 -1.75
CA THR A 26 8.88 -13.19 -3.06
C THR A 26 8.10 -12.01 -3.65
N SER A 27 8.70 -11.32 -4.61
CA SER A 27 8.02 -10.24 -5.35
C SER A 27 6.80 -10.75 -6.14
N GLU A 28 6.86 -11.97 -6.66
CA GLU A 28 5.72 -12.66 -7.31
C GLU A 28 4.54 -12.79 -6.34
N LEU A 29 4.77 -13.42 -5.18
CA LEU A 29 3.72 -13.67 -4.19
C LEU A 29 3.20 -12.37 -3.57
N THR A 30 4.05 -11.36 -3.46
CA THR A 30 3.63 -10.01 -3.05
C THR A 30 2.67 -9.40 -4.07
N ALA A 31 2.94 -9.56 -5.37
CA ALA A 31 2.04 -9.08 -6.42
C ALA A 31 0.68 -9.78 -6.36
N GLU A 32 0.67 -11.11 -6.21
CA GLU A 32 -0.55 -11.90 -6.09
C GLU A 32 -1.36 -11.52 -4.86
N LEU A 33 -0.71 -11.33 -3.71
CA LEU A 33 -1.37 -10.91 -2.47
C LEU A 33 -2.04 -9.54 -2.61
N LEU A 34 -1.38 -8.58 -3.26
CA LEU A 34 -1.94 -7.25 -3.52
C LEU A 34 -3.08 -7.27 -4.53
N LEU A 35 -2.99 -8.09 -5.57
CA LEU A 35 -4.10 -8.28 -6.51
C LEU A 35 -5.31 -8.93 -5.82
N LYS A 36 -5.07 -9.90 -4.93
CA LYS A 36 -6.12 -10.49 -4.09
C LYS A 36 -6.76 -9.43 -3.19
N TYR A 37 -5.96 -8.53 -2.60
CA TYR A 37 -6.47 -7.42 -1.78
C TYR A 37 -7.40 -6.50 -2.58
N ILE A 38 -7.02 -6.09 -3.79
CA ILE A 38 -7.85 -5.22 -4.64
C ILE A 38 -9.18 -5.90 -5.03
N ARG A 39 -9.14 -7.21 -5.30
CA ARG A 39 -10.31 -8.01 -5.72
C ARG A 39 -11.17 -8.51 -4.56
N ARG A 40 -10.85 -8.17 -3.31
CA ARG A 40 -11.53 -8.71 -2.12
C ARG A 40 -13.04 -8.46 -2.08
N ASN A 41 -13.52 -7.43 -2.80
CA ASN A 41 -14.93 -7.04 -2.85
C ASN A 41 -15.64 -7.53 -4.13
N ASP A 42 -14.97 -8.30 -4.99
CA ASP A 42 -15.51 -8.69 -6.29
C ASP A 42 -16.74 -9.60 -6.13
N GLU A 43 -16.72 -10.49 -5.15
CA GLU A 43 -17.85 -11.36 -4.83
C GLU A 43 -19.08 -10.55 -4.40
N GLU A 44 -18.91 -9.52 -3.56
CA GLU A 44 -20.03 -8.67 -3.13
C GLU A 44 -20.59 -7.86 -4.31
N LEU A 45 -19.73 -7.33 -5.18
CA LEU A 45 -20.15 -6.64 -6.40
C LEU A 45 -20.94 -7.57 -7.33
N GLU A 46 -20.51 -8.82 -7.47
CA GLU A 46 -21.22 -9.83 -8.27
C GLU A 46 -22.60 -10.14 -7.68
N GLN A 47 -22.71 -10.34 -6.36
CA GLN A 47 -23.98 -10.58 -5.69
C GLN A 47 -24.97 -9.42 -5.89
N ILE A 48 -24.49 -8.16 -5.81
CA ILE A 48 -25.32 -6.99 -6.10
C ILE A 48 -25.78 -6.99 -7.56
N GLY A 49 -24.89 -7.30 -8.50
CA GLY A 49 -25.21 -7.40 -9.92
C GLY A 49 -26.29 -8.44 -10.23
N ILE A 50 -26.21 -9.62 -9.60
CA ILE A 50 -27.24 -10.67 -9.72
C ILE A 50 -28.58 -10.15 -9.21
N LYS A 51 -28.64 -9.52 -8.02
CA LYS A 51 -29.88 -8.96 -7.47
C LYS A 51 -30.51 -7.92 -8.39
N HIS A 52 -29.71 -7.08 -9.04
CA HIS A 52 -30.20 -6.11 -10.03
C HIS A 52 -30.76 -6.81 -11.27
N SER A 53 -30.12 -7.89 -11.74
CA SER A 53 -30.59 -8.63 -12.91
C SER A 53 -31.93 -9.37 -12.68
N VAL A 54 -32.19 -9.81 -11.44
CA VAL A 54 -33.42 -10.54 -11.05
C VAL A 54 -34.54 -9.58 -10.62
N GLY A 55 -34.18 -8.38 -10.14
CA GLY A 55 -35.06 -7.46 -9.39
C GLY A 55 -36.05 -6.59 -10.18
N GLY A 56 -36.37 -6.90 -11.44
CA GLY A 56 -37.43 -6.20 -12.21
C GLY A 56 -37.43 -4.66 -12.13
N LYS A 57 -38.61 -4.03 -12.10
CA LYS A 57 -38.79 -2.55 -12.05
C LYS A 57 -38.48 -1.90 -10.68
N ARG A 58 -37.88 -2.62 -9.72
CA ARG A 58 -37.44 -1.99 -8.46
C ARG A 58 -36.15 -1.21 -8.76
N GLY A 59 -36.07 0.05 -8.31
CA GLY A 59 -34.89 0.90 -8.51
C GLY A 59 -33.60 0.28 -7.97
N ARG A 60 -32.43 0.92 -8.20
CA ARG A 60 -31.09 0.41 -7.81
C ARG A 60 -30.94 0.22 -6.29
N GLN A 61 -31.52 -0.87 -5.74
CA GLN A 61 -31.31 -1.28 -4.36
C GLN A 61 -29.81 -1.49 -4.15
N HIS A 62 -29.27 -1.02 -3.01
CA HIS A 62 -27.83 -1.05 -2.72
C HIS A 62 -26.92 -0.15 -3.59
N ALA A 63 -27.46 0.83 -4.33
CA ALA A 63 -26.64 1.75 -5.14
C ALA A 63 -25.49 2.40 -4.34
N SER A 64 -25.76 2.90 -3.13
CA SER A 64 -24.73 3.54 -2.28
C SER A 64 -23.60 2.57 -1.91
N ARG A 65 -23.92 1.32 -1.57
CA ARG A 65 -22.93 0.29 -1.22
C ARG A 65 -22.11 -0.12 -2.44
N GLU A 66 -22.78 -0.33 -3.55
CA GLU A 66 -22.16 -0.67 -4.83
C GLU A 66 -21.17 0.41 -5.28
N ASP A 67 -21.59 1.68 -5.23
CA ASP A 67 -20.76 2.80 -5.63
C ASP A 67 -19.54 2.94 -4.71
N LEU A 68 -19.70 2.78 -3.39
CA LEU A 68 -18.57 2.75 -2.44
C LEU A 68 -17.57 1.65 -2.77
N LEU A 69 -18.04 0.42 -3.03
CA LEU A 69 -17.18 -0.70 -3.37
C LEU A 69 -16.42 -0.48 -4.68
N ARG A 70 -17.10 0.01 -5.71
CA ARG A 70 -16.47 0.33 -7.00
C ARG A 70 -15.43 1.44 -6.83
N MET A 71 -15.74 2.49 -6.07
CA MET A 71 -14.79 3.56 -5.77
C MET A 71 -13.56 3.05 -5.02
N THR A 72 -13.74 2.22 -3.99
CA THR A 72 -12.63 1.62 -3.25
C THR A 72 -11.75 0.77 -4.15
N LYS A 73 -12.33 -0.15 -4.92
CA LYS A 73 -11.60 -1.01 -5.86
C LYS A 73 -10.84 -0.18 -6.90
N MET A 74 -11.50 0.80 -7.50
CA MET A 74 -10.88 1.69 -8.47
C MET A 74 -9.68 2.43 -7.88
N LYS A 75 -9.84 3.01 -6.69
CA LYS A 75 -8.77 3.74 -6.00
C LYS A 75 -7.57 2.84 -5.74
N GLU A 76 -7.78 1.63 -5.22
CA GLU A 76 -6.70 0.69 -4.93
C GLU A 76 -6.02 0.17 -6.19
N GLN A 77 -6.78 -0.07 -7.27
CA GLN A 77 -6.24 -0.43 -8.57
C GLN A 77 -5.36 0.68 -9.15
N VAL A 78 -5.83 1.94 -9.09
CA VAL A 78 -5.04 3.11 -9.51
C VAL A 78 -3.78 3.25 -8.67
N GLU A 79 -3.86 3.10 -7.34
CA GLU A 79 -2.69 3.11 -6.47
C GLU A 79 -1.68 2.03 -6.89
N PHE A 80 -2.14 0.80 -7.14
CA PHE A 80 -1.26 -0.29 -7.57
C PHE A 80 -0.60 -0.06 -8.94
N ASP A 81 -1.34 0.48 -9.89
CA ASP A 81 -0.84 0.73 -11.25
C ASP A 81 0.12 1.94 -11.31
N THR A 82 -0.01 2.90 -10.38
CA THR A 82 0.76 4.16 -10.39
C THR A 82 1.86 4.21 -9.32
N CYS A 83 1.53 4.64 -8.10
CA CYS A 83 2.49 4.94 -7.03
C CYS A 83 2.82 3.74 -6.12
N GLY A 84 2.07 2.66 -6.23
CA GLY A 84 2.16 1.45 -5.42
C GLY A 84 1.37 1.53 -4.11
N ILE A 85 0.86 0.38 -3.70
CA ILE A 85 0.14 0.17 -2.44
C ILE A 85 1.18 0.08 -1.31
N GLU A 86 1.00 0.88 -0.28
CA GLU A 86 1.90 0.92 0.89
C GLU A 86 1.55 -0.19 1.89
N ILE A 87 2.52 -1.07 2.17
CA ILE A 87 2.45 -2.17 3.14
C ILE A 87 3.84 -2.35 3.80
N PRO A 88 3.97 -3.06 4.93
CA PRO A 88 5.26 -3.46 5.48
C PRO A 88 6.09 -4.19 4.43
N ASP A 89 7.40 -4.00 4.43
CA ASP A 89 8.29 -4.65 3.48
C ASP A 89 8.44 -6.14 3.82
N ILE A 90 7.46 -6.95 3.40
CA ILE A 90 7.40 -8.40 3.61
C ILE A 90 8.47 -9.17 2.83
N LEU A 91 9.27 -8.51 1.98
CA LEU A 91 10.46 -9.10 1.37
C LEU A 91 11.62 -9.20 2.38
N ILE A 92 11.55 -8.43 3.48
CA ILE A 92 12.51 -8.52 4.58
C ILE A 92 11.98 -9.56 5.58
N PRO A 93 12.76 -10.60 5.94
CA PRO A 93 12.29 -11.68 6.80
C PRO A 93 11.81 -11.18 8.17
N THR A 94 12.55 -10.24 8.78
CA THR A 94 12.19 -9.67 10.09
C THR A 94 10.86 -8.91 10.07
N GLN A 95 10.56 -8.19 8.98
CA GLN A 95 9.30 -7.47 8.84
C GLN A 95 8.15 -8.43 8.51
N CYS A 96 8.40 -9.45 7.70
CA CYS A 96 7.44 -10.50 7.36
C CYS A 96 6.99 -11.27 8.61
N GLU A 97 7.94 -11.71 9.44
CA GLU A 97 7.65 -12.39 10.71
C GLU A 97 6.91 -11.47 11.68
N MET A 98 7.36 -10.22 11.82
CA MET A 98 6.70 -9.25 12.68
C MET A 98 5.24 -9.02 12.28
N LEU A 99 4.94 -8.99 10.97
CA LEU A 99 3.57 -8.86 10.48
C LEU A 99 2.76 -10.13 10.76
N ARG A 100 3.36 -11.32 10.60
CA ARG A 100 2.71 -12.61 10.86
C ARG A 100 2.30 -12.77 12.31
N THR A 101 3.11 -12.32 13.26
CA THR A 101 2.82 -12.40 14.70
C THR A 101 2.10 -11.17 15.23
N TRP A 102 1.77 -10.21 14.38
CA TRP A 102 1.11 -8.98 14.81
C TRP A 102 -0.31 -9.27 15.27
N ASN A 103 -0.70 -8.70 16.42
CA ASN A 103 -1.99 -8.91 17.08
C ASN A 103 -3.02 -7.81 16.77
N GLY A 104 -2.73 -6.92 15.82
CA GLY A 104 -3.58 -5.77 15.52
C GLY A 104 -3.33 -4.54 16.40
N GLU A 105 -2.33 -4.55 17.30
CA GLU A 105 -2.05 -3.40 18.15
C GLU A 105 -1.52 -2.21 17.34
N LEU A 106 -2.33 -1.17 17.19
CA LEU A 106 -2.04 0.01 16.37
C LEU A 106 -0.83 0.82 16.85
N LYS A 107 -0.50 0.74 18.14
CA LYS A 107 0.69 1.40 18.72
C LYS A 107 2.00 0.85 18.16
N LEU A 108 1.97 -0.37 17.62
CA LEU A 108 3.13 -1.03 17.04
C LEU A 108 3.30 -0.71 15.55
N LEU A 109 2.32 -0.05 14.91
CA LEU A 109 2.41 0.32 13.49
C LEU A 109 3.69 1.08 13.12
N PRO A 110 4.16 2.07 13.91
CA PRO A 110 5.39 2.80 13.59
C PRO A 110 6.67 1.93 13.56
N ARG A 111 6.63 0.70 14.10
CA ARG A 111 7.78 -0.22 14.08
C ARG A 111 7.95 -0.90 12.73
N PHE A 112 6.89 -0.96 11.91
CA PHE A 112 6.97 -1.51 10.57
C PHE A 112 7.70 -0.57 9.61
N LYS A 113 8.54 -1.15 8.76
CA LYS A 113 9.13 -0.47 7.62
C LYS A 113 8.17 -0.57 6.45
N PHE A 114 7.41 0.49 6.21
CA PHE A 114 6.50 0.56 5.08
C PHE A 114 7.25 0.82 3.78
N ARG A 115 6.78 0.17 2.72
CA ARG A 115 7.25 0.33 1.34
C ARG A 115 6.08 0.27 0.38
N ARG A 116 6.19 0.99 -0.74
CA ARG A 116 5.19 0.98 -1.82
C ARG A 116 5.51 -0.09 -2.85
N PHE A 117 4.53 -0.94 -3.10
CA PHE A 117 4.59 -1.99 -4.10
C PHE A 117 3.58 -1.70 -5.20
N GLY A 118 4.11 -1.37 -6.38
CA GLY A 118 3.31 -1.11 -7.58
C GLY A 118 3.65 -2.09 -8.69
N LYS A 119 2.80 -2.12 -9.72
CA LYS A 119 2.92 -3.05 -10.85
C LYS A 119 4.27 -2.98 -11.56
N VAL A 120 4.74 -1.76 -11.86
CA VAL A 120 6.04 -1.54 -12.53
C VAL A 120 7.19 -1.99 -11.64
N HIS A 121 7.19 -1.57 -10.38
CA HIS A 121 8.23 -1.90 -9.42
C HIS A 121 8.38 -3.41 -9.22
N LEU A 122 7.27 -4.13 -9.04
CA LEU A 122 7.28 -5.58 -8.88
C LEU A 122 7.78 -6.28 -10.16
N LYS A 123 7.33 -5.82 -11.34
CA LYS A 123 7.79 -6.35 -12.63
C LYS A 123 9.30 -6.16 -12.83
N ASP A 124 9.83 -4.99 -12.49
CA ASP A 124 11.26 -4.71 -12.58
C ASP A 124 12.09 -5.61 -11.64
N MET A 125 11.58 -5.88 -10.43
CA MET A 125 12.24 -6.80 -9.49
C MET A 125 12.31 -8.23 -10.05
N LEU A 126 11.24 -8.70 -10.70
CA LEU A 126 11.19 -10.01 -11.34
C LEU A 126 12.21 -10.12 -12.49
N GLN A 127 12.25 -9.12 -13.36
CA GLN A 127 13.20 -9.09 -14.48
C GLN A 127 14.66 -9.06 -14.03
N ARG A 128 14.97 -8.34 -12.94
CA ARG A 128 16.34 -8.30 -12.39
C ARG A 128 16.75 -9.68 -11.85
N LYS A 129 15.84 -10.40 -11.19
CA LYS A 129 16.08 -11.74 -10.66
C LYS A 129 16.37 -12.74 -11.78
N GLU A 130 15.61 -12.70 -12.88
CA GLU A 130 15.85 -13.54 -14.07
C GLU A 130 17.17 -13.25 -14.78
N LYS A 131 17.59 -11.97 -14.83
CA LYS A 131 18.89 -11.60 -15.43
C LYS A 131 20.05 -12.11 -14.58
N GLN A 132 19.96 -12.01 -13.26
CA GLN A 132 21.00 -12.52 -12.35
C GLN A 132 21.15 -14.03 -12.45
N SER A 133 20.06 -14.80 -12.53
CA SER A 133 20.13 -16.25 -12.70
C SER A 133 20.73 -16.67 -14.04
N LYS A 134 20.52 -15.89 -15.11
CA LYS A 134 21.13 -16.16 -16.44
C LYS A 134 22.64 -15.89 -16.47
N ILE A 135 23.12 -14.87 -15.75
CA ILE A 135 24.54 -14.53 -15.69
C ILE A 135 25.36 -15.59 -14.95
N MET A 136 24.80 -16.24 -13.92
CA MET A 136 25.49 -17.30 -13.17
C MET A 136 25.55 -18.65 -13.89
N ASN A 137 24.72 -18.87 -14.92
CA ASN A 137 24.62 -20.16 -15.63
C ASN A 137 25.43 -20.21 -16.94
N ASN A 138 26.24 -19.20 -17.25
CA ASN A 138 27.08 -19.17 -18.45
C ASN A 138 28.58 -19.10 -18.06
N PRO A 139 29.33 -20.21 -18.04
CA PRO A 139 30.76 -20.20 -17.67
C PRO A 139 31.68 -19.64 -18.76
N ALA A 140 31.17 -19.19 -19.91
CA ALA A 140 31.97 -18.58 -20.98
C ALA A 140 31.80 -17.06 -21.02
N ASN A 141 32.45 -16.37 -20.08
CA ASN A 141 33.10 -15.07 -20.30
C ASN A 141 33.91 -14.69 -19.04
N CYS A 142 34.99 -15.45 -18.82
CA CYS A 142 36.11 -15.01 -18.00
C CYS A 142 37.23 -14.58 -18.94
N ALA A 143 37.22 -13.31 -19.35
CA ALA A 143 38.42 -12.58 -19.76
C ALA A 143 38.09 -11.09 -19.92
N THR A 144 38.96 -10.27 -19.34
CA THR A 144 39.15 -8.83 -19.62
C THR A 144 38.24 -7.85 -18.88
N LEU A 145 38.67 -7.46 -17.67
CA LEU A 145 39.14 -6.10 -17.39
C LEU A 145 39.65 -6.05 -15.94
N ALA A 146 40.86 -6.57 -15.75
CA ALA A 146 41.72 -6.14 -14.66
C ALA A 146 42.72 -5.14 -15.24
N CYS A 147 42.61 -3.88 -14.87
CA CYS A 147 43.76 -2.97 -14.85
C CYS A 147 43.55 -1.90 -13.78
N VAL A 148 44.33 -2.07 -12.73
CA VAL A 148 44.62 -1.07 -11.70
C VAL A 148 45.53 -0.01 -12.32
N SER A 149 45.14 1.26 -12.20
CA SER A 149 46.11 2.36 -12.12
C SER A 149 45.51 3.55 -11.34
N LYS A 150 46.01 3.77 -10.12
CA LYS A 150 46.08 5.12 -9.50
C LYS A 150 47.16 5.93 -10.26
N PRO A 151 47.06 7.28 -10.36
CA PRO A 151 47.81 8.12 -9.41
C PRO A 151 47.22 9.51 -9.06
N THR A 152 47.57 9.96 -7.84
CA THR A 152 48.05 11.29 -7.41
C THR A 152 47.20 12.58 -7.46
N ILE A 153 46.98 13.08 -6.23
CA ILE A 153 46.82 14.46 -5.67
C ILE A 153 47.21 15.65 -6.58
N CYS A 154 46.34 16.69 -6.65
CA CYS A 154 46.62 18.07 -6.17
C CYS A 154 45.37 18.98 -6.27
N SER A 155 45.01 19.62 -5.15
CA SER A 155 44.25 20.89 -5.07
C SER A 155 45.08 22.04 -5.72
N PRO A 156 44.60 23.29 -5.97
CA PRO A 156 43.58 24.00 -5.16
C PRO A 156 42.75 25.16 -5.82
N LYS A 157 41.82 25.71 -5.00
CA LYS A 157 41.24 27.09 -5.03
C LYS A 157 40.24 27.39 -6.17
N ASP A 158 39.15 28.14 -6.02
CA ASP A 158 38.52 28.91 -4.95
C ASP A 158 37.04 29.13 -5.37
N SER A 159 36.23 29.57 -4.41
CA SER A 159 35.17 30.59 -4.54
C SER A 159 33.70 30.20 -4.27
N LYS A 160 33.21 30.93 -3.26
CA LYS A 160 31.84 31.39 -2.99
C LYS A 160 30.80 30.42 -2.45
N VAL A 161 30.82 30.37 -1.12
CA VAL A 161 29.64 30.32 -0.24
C VAL A 161 28.78 31.57 -0.49
N GLU A 162 27.48 31.39 -0.75
CA GLU A 162 26.47 32.39 -0.41
C GLU A 162 25.38 31.75 0.45
N ASP A 163 25.17 32.40 1.59
CA ASP A 163 24.19 32.12 2.62
C ASP A 163 22.78 32.46 2.13
N ILE A 164 21.82 31.54 2.30
CA ILE A 164 20.40 31.92 2.35
C ILE A 164 19.87 31.56 3.73
N LYS A 165 19.67 32.62 4.51
CA LYS A 165 19.03 32.63 5.82
C LYS A 165 17.56 32.24 5.68
N ASN A 166 17.15 31.24 6.46
CA ASN A 166 15.78 31.04 6.88
C ASN A 166 15.33 32.23 7.75
N SER A 167 14.16 32.80 7.48
CA SER A 167 13.34 33.42 8.52
C SER A 167 11.84 33.27 8.28
N SER A 168 11.17 32.92 9.37
CA SER A 168 9.85 33.37 9.81
C SER A 168 8.62 33.12 8.92
N VAL A 169 7.78 32.17 9.35
CA VAL A 169 6.34 32.40 9.42
C VAL A 169 5.81 31.84 10.75
N GLU A 170 5.44 32.77 11.64
CA GLU A 170 4.56 32.53 12.79
C GLU A 170 3.16 32.16 12.30
N ASN A 171 2.48 31.22 12.96
CA ASN A 171 1.02 31.19 12.97
C ASN A 171 0.53 30.91 14.39
N LYS A 172 -0.18 31.91 14.92
CA LYS A 172 -0.83 31.93 16.23
C LYS A 172 -2.19 31.20 16.18
N GLU A 173 -2.50 30.67 17.35
CA GLU A 173 -3.71 30.01 17.85
C GLU A 173 -5.06 30.70 17.54
N LEU A 174 -6.08 29.88 17.20
CA LEU A 174 -7.31 29.54 17.96
C LEU A 174 -8.50 30.51 17.77
N ASN A 175 -9.69 29.95 17.46
CA ASN A 175 -10.92 30.07 18.29
C ASN A 175 -12.16 29.36 17.67
N THR A 176 -12.59 28.33 18.41
CA THR A 176 -13.91 27.78 18.78
C THR A 176 -15.22 28.48 18.37
N THR A 177 -16.24 27.69 17.98
CA THR A 177 -17.68 27.69 18.43
C THR A 177 -18.47 26.63 17.63
N LEU A 178 -18.91 25.47 18.15
CA LEU A 178 -20.06 25.12 19.01
C LEU A 178 -21.47 25.31 18.40
N SER A 179 -22.15 24.20 18.10
CA SER A 179 -23.57 23.85 18.42
C SER A 179 -23.98 22.58 17.63
N GLU A 180 -24.17 21.42 18.27
CA GLU A 180 -25.40 20.90 18.93
C GLU A 180 -26.51 20.42 17.96
N SER A 181 -26.70 19.10 17.83
CA SER A 181 -27.86 18.34 18.39
C SER A 181 -28.88 18.06 17.25
N THR A 182 -29.75 17.05 17.17
CA THR A 182 -30.35 16.07 18.09
C THR A 182 -30.90 14.88 17.26
N ILE A 183 -30.99 13.73 17.92
CA ILE A 183 -31.61 12.45 17.51
C ILE A 183 -33.13 12.59 17.36
N LEU A 184 -33.77 11.91 16.40
CA LEU A 184 -35.12 11.36 16.58
C LEU A 184 -35.39 10.24 15.55
N ASN A 185 -35.19 9.00 16.02
CA ASN A 185 -35.94 7.84 15.57
C ASN A 185 -37.33 7.95 16.20
N ASP A 186 -38.40 7.81 15.40
CA ASP A 186 -39.58 7.09 15.86
C ASP A 186 -40.33 6.48 14.69
N CYS A 187 -40.58 5.18 14.77
CA CYS A 187 -41.29 4.39 13.78
C CYS A 187 -42.42 3.68 14.54
N SER A 188 -43.61 4.31 14.56
CA SER A 188 -44.84 3.67 15.03
C SER A 188 -45.61 3.16 13.81
N MET A 189 -45.81 1.84 13.77
CA MET A 189 -46.83 1.20 12.95
C MET A 189 -48.05 1.00 13.84
N ASP A 190 -49.12 1.77 13.60
CA ASP A 190 -50.45 1.44 14.06
C ASP A 190 -51.17 0.66 12.94
N MET A 191 -51.65 -0.54 13.28
CA MET A 191 -52.63 -1.30 12.49
C MET A 191 -54.01 -1.00 13.07
N GLU A 192 -54.91 -0.53 12.23
CA GLU A 192 -56.36 -0.63 12.41
C GLU A 192 -56.95 -1.31 11.17
#